data_AF-A0A1H0ECL4-F1
#
_entry.id   AF-A0A1H0ECL4-F1
#
_cell.length_a   1.000
_cell.length_b   1.000
_cell.length_c   1.000
_cell.angle_alpha   90.00
_cell.angle_beta   90.00
_cell.angle_gamma   90.00
#
_symmetry.space_group_name_H-M   'P 1'
#
loop_
_entity.id
_entity.type
_entity.pdbx_description
1 polymer ?
#
loop_
_entity_poly.entity_id
_entity_poly.type
_entity_poly.pdbx_seq_one_letter_code
_entity_poly.pdbx_strand_id
1 'polypeptide(L)'
;MKKKILVINLTRFGDLIQTQPLISLLTKKEHAEVGLCCLENFSEVACFLKDISNIYPFPGGLILSHLDDLHQNKWPFAFKVLLDFVQTIKEEFSPSEVINLTPSLPARLLTLLLTQKARGFLLDKFGFGLYSNDWAAFLQASSAFRNCSPLNLVDLNIGIADNKRTYFSPLKLQAPFFSEVKRWKNKLENTVYHSQFIGFQLGASDNKRRWPLDYFVQLGRICYQKLDYVPVLVGSKSEIELGNRFAQKADFPYVNLIGKTSLKDLGSILKIIKFLITNDTGTMHLAAGLKTRVIAIFLATAQAWDTGPYLENSICLEPNLNCHPCSFKFKCTNYICRKKITPDVVFKFIKKFDIENIRVNSVRAYRTCFKNNFYSLNKLSTTDTRFYFMKFSQEIYLSFLLNRKLICIENIKINYRDELKNELKEIVSYFLIFKEYLNMIRSSSLFFKQQKVYKIYNKLNMVLDKSKFFSPLYHLWLIHSQQNSKGIESLLSITDRYFSFWNTVLNKI
;
A
#
# COMPACT_ATOMS: atom_id res chain seq x y z
N MET A 1 -19.83 -21.94 -18.15
CA MET A 1 -19.09 -20.71 -18.49
C MET A 1 -18.26 -20.30 -17.28
N LYS A 2 -17.01 -19.83 -17.47
CA LYS A 2 -16.20 -19.33 -16.35
C LYS A 2 -16.85 -18.09 -15.76
N LYS A 3 -16.76 -17.93 -14.44
CA LYS A 3 -17.18 -16.71 -13.74
C LYS A 3 -16.32 -15.55 -14.24
N LYS A 4 -16.93 -14.49 -14.75
CA LYS A 4 -16.23 -13.28 -15.19
C LYS A 4 -16.22 -12.24 -14.08
N ILE A 5 -15.02 -11.83 -13.65
CA ILE A 5 -14.82 -10.85 -12.58
C ILE A 5 -14.05 -9.66 -13.13
N LEU A 6 -14.61 -8.46 -12.98
CA LEU A 6 -13.90 -7.22 -13.32
C LEU A 6 -13.29 -6.61 -12.06
N VAL A 7 -11.98 -6.39 -12.08
CA VAL A 7 -11.26 -5.68 -11.02
C VAL A 7 -11.18 -4.20 -11.39
N ILE A 8 -11.69 -3.31 -10.53
CA ILE A 8 -11.55 -1.86 -10.68
C ILE A 8 -10.40 -1.37 -9.81
N ASN A 9 -9.35 -0.86 -10.45
CA ASN A 9 -8.26 -0.20 -9.78
C ASN A 9 -7.86 1.10 -10.51
N LEU A 10 -8.45 2.21 -10.10
CA LEU A 10 -8.23 3.55 -10.67
C LEU A 10 -7.15 4.31 -9.88
N THR A 11 -6.04 3.65 -9.58
CA THR A 11 -4.91 4.20 -8.82
C THR A 11 -3.67 4.32 -9.70
N ARG A 12 -2.52 4.64 -9.08
CA ARG A 12 -1.27 4.94 -9.79
C ARG A 12 -0.52 3.68 -10.20
N PHE A 13 0.43 3.83 -11.11
CA PHE A 13 1.33 2.78 -11.62
C PHE A 13 1.75 1.71 -10.58
N GLY A 14 2.27 2.11 -9.41
CA GLY A 14 2.75 1.16 -8.40
C GLY A 14 1.63 0.31 -7.78
N ASP A 15 0.51 0.93 -7.45
CA ASP A 15 -0.67 0.28 -6.86
C ASP A 15 -1.32 -0.69 -7.87
N LEU A 16 -1.30 -0.34 -9.16
CA LEU A 16 -1.77 -1.20 -10.23
C LEU A 16 -0.94 -2.49 -10.35
N ILE A 17 0.40 -2.37 -10.37
CA ILE A 17 1.32 -3.53 -10.39
C ILE A 17 1.08 -4.44 -9.17
N GLN A 18 0.86 -3.85 -8.00
CA GLN A 18 0.57 -4.58 -6.77
C GLN A 18 -0.77 -5.33 -6.78
N THR A 19 -1.59 -5.19 -7.83
CA THR A 19 -2.84 -5.93 -7.99
C THR A 19 -2.62 -7.35 -8.53
N GLN A 20 -1.45 -7.66 -9.12
CA GLN A 20 -1.16 -8.97 -9.71
C GLN A 20 -1.44 -10.17 -8.78
N PRO A 21 -1.09 -10.14 -7.48
CA PRO A 21 -1.39 -11.25 -6.58
C PRO A 21 -2.88 -11.53 -6.43
N LEU A 22 -3.72 -10.49 -6.39
CA LEU A 22 -5.17 -10.62 -6.35
C LEU A 22 -5.70 -11.23 -7.65
N ILE A 23 -5.25 -10.74 -8.80
CA ILE A 23 -5.64 -11.28 -10.11
C ILE A 23 -5.29 -12.78 -10.22
N SER A 24 -4.09 -13.13 -9.79
CA SER A 24 -3.62 -14.52 -9.77
C SER A 24 -4.46 -15.39 -8.84
N LEU A 25 -4.88 -14.84 -7.68
CA LEU A 25 -5.79 -15.52 -6.75
C LEU A 25 -7.14 -15.79 -7.40
N LEU A 26 -7.76 -14.79 -8.05
CA LEU A 26 -9.08 -14.97 -8.69
C LEU A 26 -9.03 -16.03 -9.79
N THR A 27 -7.97 -16.03 -10.59
CA THR A 27 -7.81 -17.00 -11.68
C THR A 27 -7.54 -18.41 -11.17
N LYS A 28 -6.70 -18.56 -10.14
CA LYS A 28 -6.29 -19.89 -9.65
C LYS A 28 -7.25 -20.51 -8.65
N LYS A 29 -7.83 -19.69 -7.76
CA LYS A 29 -8.70 -20.14 -6.67
C LYS A 29 -10.17 -20.09 -7.05
N GLU A 30 -10.62 -19.01 -7.70
CA GLU A 30 -12.03 -18.88 -8.12
C GLU A 30 -12.28 -19.38 -9.55
N HIS A 31 -11.24 -19.85 -10.25
CA HIS A 31 -11.30 -20.24 -11.67
C HIS A 31 -11.95 -19.18 -12.56
N ALA A 32 -11.79 -17.91 -12.17
CA ALA A 32 -12.42 -16.78 -12.83
C ALA A 32 -11.65 -16.36 -14.09
N GLU A 33 -12.39 -15.84 -15.05
CA GLU A 33 -11.84 -15.00 -16.10
C GLU A 33 -11.82 -13.56 -15.58
N VAL A 34 -10.66 -12.90 -15.63
CA VAL A 34 -10.44 -11.63 -14.94
C VAL A 34 -10.22 -10.49 -15.94
N GLY A 35 -11.09 -9.50 -15.89
CA GLY A 35 -10.90 -8.21 -16.56
C GLY A 35 -10.31 -7.17 -15.59
N LEU A 36 -9.63 -6.17 -16.12
CA LEU A 36 -9.06 -5.06 -15.34
C LEU A 36 -9.53 -3.72 -15.89
N CYS A 37 -10.18 -2.91 -15.04
CA CYS A 37 -10.46 -1.50 -15.30
C CYS A 37 -9.42 -0.64 -14.55
N CYS A 38 -8.66 0.16 -15.29
CA CYS A 38 -7.57 0.99 -14.76
C CYS A 38 -7.55 2.37 -15.42
N LEU A 39 -6.82 3.33 -14.87
CA LEU A 39 -6.71 4.65 -15.51
C LEU A 39 -5.97 4.53 -16.86
N GLU A 40 -6.47 5.26 -17.86
CA GLU A 40 -5.94 5.23 -19.23
C GLU A 40 -4.42 5.48 -19.32
N ASN A 41 -3.93 6.46 -18.56
CA ASN A 41 -2.50 6.82 -18.50
C ASN A 41 -1.59 5.73 -17.90
N PHE A 42 -2.17 4.69 -17.30
CA PHE A 42 -1.44 3.54 -16.77
C PHE A 42 -1.81 2.23 -17.47
N SER A 43 -2.60 2.27 -18.55
CA SER A 43 -3.02 1.07 -19.30
C SER A 43 -1.84 0.27 -19.87
N GLU A 44 -0.79 0.94 -20.35
CA GLU A 44 0.42 0.28 -20.87
C GLU A 44 1.11 -0.62 -19.83
N VAL A 45 0.95 -0.31 -18.53
CA VAL A 45 1.50 -1.10 -17.42
C VAL A 45 0.93 -2.51 -17.40
N ALA A 46 -0.32 -2.67 -17.86
CA ALA A 46 -1.02 -3.93 -17.85
C ALA A 46 -0.32 -5.01 -18.71
N CYS A 47 0.59 -4.64 -19.62
CA CYS A 47 1.42 -5.61 -20.34
C CYS A 47 2.34 -6.46 -19.45
N PHE A 48 2.59 -6.02 -18.21
CA PHE A 48 3.32 -6.80 -17.21
C PHE A 48 2.42 -7.70 -16.35
N LEU A 49 1.12 -7.46 -16.37
CA LEU A 49 0.18 -8.23 -15.57
C LEU A 49 -0.14 -9.55 -16.29
N LYS A 50 -0.24 -10.63 -15.52
CA LYS A 50 -0.65 -11.97 -15.98
C LYS A 50 -2.08 -12.25 -15.59
N ASP A 51 -2.64 -13.24 -16.26
CA ASP A 51 -3.95 -13.80 -15.93
C ASP A 51 -5.09 -12.76 -16.08
N ILE A 52 -4.91 -11.79 -16.98
CA ILE A 52 -5.92 -10.82 -17.39
C ILE A 52 -6.38 -11.17 -18.81
N SER A 53 -7.70 -11.24 -19.02
CA SER A 53 -8.29 -11.45 -20.35
C SER A 53 -8.54 -10.13 -21.09
N ASN A 54 -9.02 -9.11 -20.38
CA ASN A 54 -9.43 -7.82 -20.95
C ASN A 54 -8.95 -6.66 -20.09
N ILE A 55 -8.54 -5.57 -20.73
CA ILE A 55 -8.15 -4.32 -20.08
C ILE A 55 -9.08 -3.23 -20.56
N TYR A 56 -9.66 -2.49 -19.62
CA TYR A 56 -10.59 -1.38 -19.85
C TYR A 56 -9.97 -0.08 -19.34
N PRO A 57 -9.33 0.71 -20.22
CA PRO A 57 -8.75 2.01 -19.87
C PRO A 57 -9.87 3.02 -19.57
N PHE A 58 -10.03 3.41 -18.31
CA PHE A 58 -11.04 4.36 -17.89
C PHE A 58 -10.67 5.79 -18.36
N PRO A 59 -11.53 6.46 -19.17
CA PRO A 59 -11.24 7.76 -19.77
C PRO A 59 -11.49 8.92 -18.79
N GLY A 60 -10.91 8.84 -17.59
CA GLY A 60 -11.17 9.79 -16.51
C GLY A 60 -10.76 11.23 -16.84
N GLY A 61 -9.67 11.41 -17.59
CA GLY A 61 -9.22 12.75 -18.01
C GLY A 61 -10.20 13.42 -18.97
N LEU A 62 -10.74 12.67 -19.93
CA LEU A 62 -11.76 13.15 -20.86
C LEU A 62 -13.04 13.54 -20.13
N ILE A 63 -13.52 12.68 -19.24
CA ILE A 63 -14.72 12.95 -18.42
C ILE A 63 -14.52 14.23 -17.60
N LEU A 64 -13.39 14.38 -16.90
CA LEU A 64 -13.08 15.58 -16.12
C LEU A 64 -13.01 16.84 -16.99
N SER A 65 -12.37 16.76 -18.16
CA SER A 65 -12.27 17.91 -19.08
C SER A 65 -13.63 18.45 -19.56
N HIS A 66 -14.64 17.58 -19.67
CA HIS A 66 -16.01 17.99 -20.01
C HIS A 66 -16.80 18.53 -18.82
N LEU A 67 -16.40 18.18 -17.58
CA LEU A 67 -17.04 18.70 -16.36
C LEU A 67 -16.48 20.06 -15.94
N ASP A 68 -15.18 20.31 -16.18
CA ASP A 68 -14.50 21.55 -15.78
C ASP A 68 -14.88 22.76 -16.66
N ASP A 69 -15.45 22.52 -17.85
CA ASP A 69 -15.95 23.57 -18.74
C ASP A 69 -17.33 24.09 -18.27
N LEU A 70 -17.31 24.85 -17.17
CA LEU A 70 -18.49 25.47 -16.54
C LEU A 70 -19.23 26.44 -17.47
N HIS A 71 -18.58 26.92 -18.53
CA HIS A 71 -19.16 27.89 -19.46
C HIS A 71 -20.02 27.24 -20.55
N GLN A 72 -19.87 25.94 -20.81
CA GLN A 72 -20.54 25.27 -21.94
C GLN A 72 -21.52 24.14 -21.55
N ASN A 73 -21.85 23.99 -20.27
CA ASN A 73 -22.81 22.98 -19.75
C ASN A 73 -22.63 21.58 -20.35
N LYS A 74 -21.38 21.09 -20.40
CA LYS A 74 -20.97 19.85 -21.09
C LYS A 74 -21.14 18.56 -20.27
N TRP A 75 -21.74 18.62 -19.09
CA TRP A 75 -21.97 17.42 -18.28
C TRP A 75 -22.76 16.30 -18.99
N PRO A 76 -23.71 16.55 -19.93
CA PRO A 76 -24.36 15.47 -20.65
C PRO A 76 -23.40 14.66 -21.51
N PHE A 77 -22.36 15.30 -22.06
CA PHE A 77 -21.30 14.62 -22.80
C PHE A 77 -20.42 13.79 -21.87
N ALA A 78 -20.00 14.33 -20.72
CA ALA A 78 -19.25 13.58 -19.72
C ALA A 78 -20.03 12.33 -19.25
N PHE A 79 -21.34 12.49 -19.05
CA PHE A 79 -22.22 11.39 -18.67
C PHE A 79 -22.38 10.36 -19.79
N LYS A 80 -22.53 10.81 -21.05
CA LYS A 80 -22.56 9.92 -22.23
C LYS A 80 -21.27 9.11 -22.34
N VAL A 81 -20.09 9.73 -22.22
CA VAL A 81 -18.80 9.02 -22.25
C VAL A 81 -18.72 7.93 -21.17
N LEU A 82 -19.22 8.20 -19.96
CA LEU A 82 -19.29 7.21 -18.88
C LEU A 82 -20.25 6.07 -19.21
N LEU A 83 -21.45 6.37 -19.72
CA LEU A 83 -22.44 5.36 -20.08
C LEU A 83 -21.97 4.48 -21.24
N ASP A 84 -21.39 5.09 -22.28
CA ASP A 84 -20.81 4.37 -23.42
C ASP A 84 -19.70 3.44 -22.94
N PHE A 85 -18.81 3.91 -22.06
CA PHE A 85 -17.76 3.07 -21.46
C PHE A 85 -18.32 1.89 -20.64
N VAL A 86 -19.36 2.12 -19.84
CA VAL A 86 -20.04 1.06 -19.08
C VAL A 86 -20.70 0.05 -20.04
N GLN A 87 -21.33 0.54 -21.11
CA GLN A 87 -21.99 -0.29 -22.10
C GLN A 87 -20.98 -1.19 -22.83
N THR A 88 -19.82 -0.66 -23.24
CA THR A 88 -18.73 -1.45 -23.83
C THR A 88 -18.30 -2.61 -22.93
N ILE A 89 -18.11 -2.36 -21.62
CA ILE A 89 -17.74 -3.43 -20.68
C ILE A 89 -18.85 -4.49 -20.57
N LYS A 90 -20.12 -4.07 -20.57
CA LYS A 90 -21.26 -4.99 -20.50
C LYS A 90 -21.41 -5.84 -21.75
N GLU A 91 -21.17 -5.28 -22.93
CA GLU A 91 -21.27 -5.98 -24.21
C GLU A 91 -20.10 -6.94 -24.43
N GLU A 92 -18.87 -6.50 -24.18
CA GLU A 92 -17.67 -7.30 -24.46
C GLU A 92 -17.36 -8.33 -23.37
N PHE A 93 -17.50 -7.94 -22.10
CA PHE A 93 -17.09 -8.77 -20.97
C PHE A 93 -18.27 -9.31 -20.18
N SER A 94 -19.32 -8.52 -19.96
CA SER A 94 -20.48 -8.90 -19.14
C SER A 94 -20.09 -9.43 -17.75
N PRO A 95 -19.44 -8.61 -16.89
CA PRO A 95 -18.94 -9.07 -15.60
C PRO A 95 -20.07 -9.55 -14.68
N SER A 96 -19.97 -10.80 -14.24
CA SER A 96 -20.89 -11.38 -13.23
C SER A 96 -20.66 -10.81 -11.83
N GLU A 97 -19.49 -10.23 -11.59
CA GLU A 97 -19.10 -9.62 -10.32
C GLU A 97 -18.01 -8.57 -10.54
N VAL A 98 -17.99 -7.53 -9.70
CA VAL A 98 -16.93 -6.51 -9.66
C VAL A 98 -16.18 -6.55 -8.33
N ILE A 99 -14.85 -6.43 -8.36
CA ILE A 99 -14.04 -6.14 -7.16
C ILE A 99 -13.47 -4.73 -7.29
N ASN A 100 -13.98 -3.80 -6.50
CA ASN A 100 -13.51 -2.42 -6.49
C ASN A 100 -12.46 -2.19 -5.40
N LEU A 101 -11.23 -1.96 -5.81
CA LEU A 101 -10.09 -1.66 -4.93
C LEU A 101 -9.87 -0.16 -4.71
N THR A 102 -10.69 0.71 -5.32
CA THR A 102 -10.52 2.16 -5.24
C THR A 102 -11.62 2.81 -4.40
N PRO A 103 -11.28 3.50 -3.29
CA PRO A 103 -12.25 4.07 -2.36
C PRO A 103 -12.94 5.37 -2.85
N SER A 104 -12.55 5.88 -4.02
CA SER A 104 -13.06 7.14 -4.57
C SER A 104 -14.53 7.03 -5.00
N LEU A 105 -15.28 8.12 -4.87
CA LEU A 105 -16.68 8.15 -5.30
C LEU A 105 -16.87 7.76 -6.77
N PRO A 106 -16.06 8.22 -7.75
CA PRO A 106 -16.18 7.78 -9.14
C PRO A 106 -16.04 6.27 -9.33
N ALA A 107 -15.11 5.61 -8.62
CA ALA A 107 -14.95 4.16 -8.72
C ALA A 107 -16.14 3.40 -8.13
N ARG A 108 -16.70 3.90 -7.01
CA ARG A 108 -17.89 3.30 -6.40
C ARG A 108 -19.13 3.46 -7.28
N LEU A 109 -19.30 4.63 -7.92
CA LEU A 109 -20.36 4.87 -8.91
C LEU A 109 -20.20 3.97 -10.14
N LEU A 110 -18.99 3.85 -10.69
CA LEU A 110 -18.70 2.94 -11.79
C LEU A 110 -19.06 1.49 -11.45
N THR A 111 -18.75 1.05 -10.22
CA THR A 111 -19.13 -0.27 -9.71
C THR A 111 -20.65 -0.47 -9.74
N LEU A 112 -21.40 0.51 -9.25
CA LEU A 112 -22.87 0.47 -9.21
C LEU A 112 -23.50 0.39 -10.61
N LEU A 113 -22.94 1.10 -11.59
CA LEU A 113 -23.42 1.10 -12.98
C LEU A 113 -23.16 -0.24 -13.69
N LEU A 114 -22.12 -0.97 -13.28
CA LEU A 114 -21.70 -2.24 -13.90
C LEU A 114 -22.47 -3.45 -13.38
N THR A 115 -22.62 -3.60 -12.06
CA THR A 115 -23.27 -4.77 -11.45
C THR A 115 -23.74 -4.53 -10.02
N GLN A 116 -24.75 -5.27 -9.58
CA GLN A 116 -25.17 -5.30 -8.18
C GLN A 116 -24.31 -6.22 -7.31
N LYS A 117 -23.61 -7.19 -7.90
CA LYS A 117 -22.76 -8.15 -7.17
C LYS A 117 -21.34 -7.63 -7.12
N ALA A 118 -20.92 -7.06 -5.98
CA ALA A 118 -19.59 -6.47 -5.86
C ALA A 118 -18.93 -6.67 -4.50
N ARG A 119 -17.58 -6.67 -4.50
CA ARG A 119 -16.70 -6.66 -3.33
C ARG A 119 -15.83 -5.39 -3.31
N GLY A 120 -15.33 -5.02 -2.14
CA GLY A 120 -14.46 -3.88 -1.91
C GLY A 120 -15.21 -2.62 -1.49
N PHE A 121 -14.91 -1.50 -2.17
CA PHE A 121 -15.49 -0.19 -1.89
C PHE A 121 -16.78 0.04 -2.69
N LEU A 122 -17.91 0.18 -2.01
CA LEU A 122 -19.24 0.19 -2.59
C LEU A 122 -20.06 1.44 -2.18
N LEU A 123 -21.28 1.59 -2.71
CA LEU A 123 -22.25 2.56 -2.21
C LEU A 123 -23.45 1.83 -1.60
N ASP A 124 -24.03 2.43 -0.56
CA ASP A 124 -25.36 2.04 -0.11
C ASP A 124 -26.46 2.73 -0.96
N LYS A 125 -27.73 2.42 -0.67
CA LYS A 125 -28.89 2.96 -1.39
C LYS A 125 -29.06 4.48 -1.28
N PHE A 126 -28.33 5.13 -0.37
CA PHE A 126 -28.37 6.58 -0.15
C PHE A 126 -27.12 7.28 -0.70
N GLY A 127 -26.20 6.54 -1.32
CA GLY A 127 -24.95 7.09 -1.86
C GLY A 127 -23.84 7.24 -0.83
N PHE A 128 -23.96 6.66 0.37
CA PHE A 128 -22.87 6.63 1.35
C PHE A 128 -21.92 5.45 1.11
N GLY A 129 -20.67 5.61 1.52
CA GLY A 129 -19.65 4.58 1.37
C GLY A 129 -19.96 3.31 2.16
N LEU A 130 -20.07 2.19 1.45
CA LEU A 130 -20.21 0.85 2.00
C LEU A 130 -18.90 0.05 1.77
N TYR A 131 -18.62 -0.93 2.63
CA TYR A 131 -17.46 -1.81 2.51
C TYR A 131 -17.94 -3.26 2.55
N SER A 132 -17.45 -4.10 1.64
CA SER A 132 -17.93 -5.49 1.56
C SER A 132 -17.42 -6.40 2.69
N ASN A 133 -16.31 -6.03 3.34
CA ASN A 133 -15.69 -6.79 4.43
C ASN A 133 -14.73 -5.91 5.24
N ASP A 134 -14.23 -6.49 6.34
CA ASP A 134 -13.32 -5.84 7.29
C ASP A 134 -12.01 -5.38 6.64
N TRP A 135 -11.50 -6.06 5.61
CA TRP A 135 -10.28 -5.65 4.91
C TRP A 135 -10.45 -4.35 4.13
N ALA A 136 -11.57 -4.18 3.42
CA ALA A 136 -11.89 -2.95 2.72
C ALA A 136 -12.10 -1.78 3.70
N ALA A 137 -12.85 -2.03 4.79
CA ALA A 137 -13.06 -1.03 5.84
C ALA A 137 -11.75 -0.66 6.56
N PHE A 138 -10.86 -1.64 6.80
CA PHE A 138 -9.56 -1.41 7.41
C PHE A 138 -8.61 -0.63 6.48
N LEU A 139 -8.61 -0.92 5.17
CA LEU A 139 -7.80 -0.15 4.22
C LEU A 139 -8.24 1.33 4.21
N GLN A 140 -9.55 1.60 4.25
CA GLN A 140 -10.06 2.97 4.42
C GLN A 140 -9.56 3.60 5.73
N ALA A 141 -9.76 2.90 6.86
CA ALA A 141 -9.38 3.39 8.18
C ALA A 141 -7.87 3.69 8.27
N SER A 142 -7.04 2.73 7.85
CA SER A 142 -5.58 2.82 7.94
C SER A 142 -4.96 3.90 7.05
N SER A 143 -5.61 4.27 5.94
CA SER A 143 -5.15 5.34 5.04
C SER A 143 -4.98 6.70 5.74
N ALA A 144 -5.80 6.98 6.75
CA ALA A 144 -5.75 8.20 7.55
C ALA A 144 -4.70 8.15 8.68
N PHE A 145 -4.22 6.95 9.03
CA PHE A 145 -3.34 6.69 10.18
C PHE A 145 -2.15 5.81 9.82
N ARG A 146 -1.40 6.22 8.79
CA ARG A 146 -0.27 5.43 8.27
C ARG A 146 0.77 5.06 9.34
N ASN A 147 1.06 5.94 10.31
CA ASN A 147 2.05 5.67 11.36
C ASN A 147 1.82 4.35 12.12
N CYS A 148 0.57 3.89 12.19
CA CYS A 148 0.14 2.68 12.87
C CYS A 148 -0.47 1.65 11.92
N SER A 149 -0.13 1.66 10.62
CA SER A 149 -0.59 0.67 9.62
C SER A 149 0.53 -0.28 9.20
N PRO A 150 0.66 -1.47 9.81
CA PRO A 150 1.71 -2.44 9.53
C PRO A 150 1.30 -3.49 8.48
N LEU A 151 0.29 -3.21 7.65
CA LEU A 151 -0.19 -4.14 6.62
C LEU A 151 0.13 -3.59 5.23
N ASN A 152 0.80 -4.43 4.42
CA ASN A 152 1.14 -4.09 3.05
C ASN A 152 -0.14 -4.02 2.18
N LEU A 153 -0.18 -3.06 1.26
CA LEU A 153 -1.32 -2.87 0.35
C LEU A 153 -1.67 -4.14 -0.44
N VAL A 154 -0.69 -4.93 -0.87
CA VAL A 154 -0.93 -6.22 -1.54
C VAL A 154 -1.73 -7.15 -0.65
N ASP A 155 -1.41 -7.22 0.65
CA ASP A 155 -2.11 -8.11 1.55
C ASP A 155 -3.55 -7.67 1.81
N LEU A 156 -3.75 -6.35 1.92
CA LEU A 156 -5.07 -5.73 2.04
C LEU A 156 -5.92 -5.99 0.80
N ASN A 157 -5.36 -5.83 -0.40
CA ASN A 157 -6.06 -6.11 -1.65
C ASN A 157 -6.51 -7.58 -1.70
N ILE A 158 -5.60 -8.53 -1.45
CA ILE A 158 -5.96 -9.95 -1.39
C ILE A 158 -7.05 -10.18 -0.34
N GLY A 159 -7.00 -9.55 0.84
CA GLY A 159 -8.03 -9.66 1.88
C GLY A 159 -9.40 -9.13 1.46
N ILE A 160 -9.44 -8.07 0.65
CA ILE A 160 -10.67 -7.54 0.05
C ILE A 160 -11.34 -8.59 -0.84
N ALA A 161 -10.56 -9.33 -1.64
CA ALA A 161 -11.08 -10.42 -2.45
C ALA A 161 -11.38 -11.68 -1.63
N ASP A 162 -10.44 -12.12 -0.78
CA ASP A 162 -10.53 -13.33 0.03
C ASP A 162 -10.41 -13.00 1.54
N ASN A 163 -11.54 -12.72 2.18
CA ASN A 163 -11.59 -12.31 3.60
C ASN A 163 -10.92 -13.32 4.55
N LYS A 164 -10.95 -14.61 4.20
CA LYS A 164 -10.33 -15.68 5.01
C LYS A 164 -8.83 -15.83 4.79
N ARG A 165 -8.25 -15.14 3.78
CA ARG A 165 -6.82 -15.20 3.43
C ARG A 165 -6.28 -16.63 3.33
N THR A 166 -7.05 -17.50 2.67
CA THR A 166 -6.74 -18.94 2.57
C THR A 166 -5.67 -19.26 1.51
N TYR A 167 -5.36 -18.31 0.64
CA TYR A 167 -4.44 -18.51 -0.46
C TYR A 167 -3.34 -17.44 -0.48
N PHE A 168 -2.08 -17.87 -0.55
CA PHE A 168 -0.94 -16.98 -0.77
C PHE A 168 -0.68 -16.85 -2.26
N SER A 169 -0.56 -15.62 -2.75
CA SER A 169 -0.09 -15.36 -4.11
C SER A 169 1.11 -14.42 -4.09
N PRO A 170 2.26 -14.81 -4.65
CA PRO A 170 3.41 -13.92 -4.75
C PRO A 170 3.18 -12.85 -5.84
N LEU A 171 3.89 -11.73 -5.72
CA LEU A 171 3.98 -10.73 -6.79
C LEU A 171 4.90 -11.28 -7.89
N LYS A 172 4.31 -11.78 -8.99
CA LYS A 172 5.04 -12.35 -10.13
C LYS A 172 4.50 -11.79 -11.44
N LEU A 173 5.23 -10.84 -12.02
CA LEU A 173 4.86 -10.20 -13.27
C LEU A 173 5.30 -11.00 -14.50
N GLN A 174 4.79 -10.63 -15.67
CA GLN A 174 5.25 -11.09 -16.97
C GLN A 174 6.66 -10.56 -17.21
N ALA A 175 7.58 -11.48 -17.47
CA ALA A 175 8.94 -11.11 -17.79
C ALA A 175 8.98 -10.55 -19.23
N PRO A 176 9.83 -9.55 -19.50
CA PRO A 176 10.13 -9.14 -20.87
C PRO A 176 10.67 -10.31 -21.70
N PHE A 177 10.55 -10.22 -23.02
CA PHE A 177 11.13 -11.19 -23.94
C PHE A 177 12.65 -11.25 -23.80
N PHE A 178 13.21 -12.46 -23.87
CA PHE A 178 14.65 -12.67 -23.74
C PHE A 178 15.47 -11.90 -24.79
N SER A 179 14.95 -11.77 -26.02
CA SER A 179 15.57 -10.99 -27.09
C SER A 179 15.73 -9.51 -26.72
N GLU A 180 14.71 -8.89 -26.13
CA GLU A 180 14.75 -7.49 -25.69
C GLU A 180 15.72 -7.30 -24.51
N VAL A 181 15.74 -8.25 -23.57
CA VAL A 181 16.73 -8.24 -22.47
C VAL A 181 18.15 -8.33 -23.03
N LYS A 182 18.41 -9.23 -23.99
CA LYS A 182 19.73 -9.37 -24.63
C LYS A 182 20.13 -8.11 -25.41
N ARG A 183 19.19 -7.52 -26.17
CA ARG A 183 19.40 -6.28 -26.91
C ARG A 183 19.79 -5.13 -25.97
N TRP A 184 19.05 -4.94 -24.88
CA TRP A 184 19.37 -3.90 -23.90
C TRP A 184 20.68 -4.16 -23.17
N LYS A 185 20.99 -5.42 -22.87
CA LYS A 185 22.27 -5.79 -22.26
C LYS A 185 23.43 -5.37 -23.17
N ASN A 186 23.42 -5.78 -24.44
CA ASN A 186 24.45 -5.38 -25.40
C ASN A 186 24.54 -3.85 -25.55
N LYS A 187 23.40 -3.16 -25.58
CA LYS A 187 23.36 -1.68 -25.67
C LYS A 187 24.03 -1.02 -24.46
N LEU A 188 23.74 -1.49 -23.25
CA LEU A 188 24.37 -0.98 -22.03
C LEU A 188 25.87 -1.25 -22.01
N GLU A 189 26.26 -2.49 -22.33
CA GLU A 189 27.67 -2.92 -22.37
C GLU A 189 28.47 -2.11 -23.39
N ASN A 190 27.92 -1.82 -24.56
CA ASN A 190 28.58 -1.03 -25.59
C ASN A 190 28.62 0.49 -25.29
N THR A 191 27.72 1.00 -24.44
CA THR A 191 27.66 2.44 -24.15
C THR A 191 28.80 2.89 -23.23
N VAL A 192 29.21 2.04 -22.29
CA VAL A 192 30.24 2.36 -21.27
C VAL A 192 31.36 1.31 -21.21
N TYR A 193 31.38 0.35 -22.13
CA TYR A 193 32.32 -0.79 -22.16
C TYR A 193 32.43 -1.50 -20.81
N HIS A 194 31.28 -1.89 -20.25
CA HIS A 194 31.21 -2.48 -18.91
C HIS A 194 30.13 -3.54 -18.74
N SER A 195 30.23 -4.41 -17.73
CA SER A 195 29.31 -5.54 -17.51
C SER A 195 28.47 -5.49 -16.24
N GLN A 196 28.79 -4.59 -15.29
CA GLN A 196 28.17 -4.58 -13.97
C GLN A 196 27.36 -3.30 -13.75
N PHE A 197 26.03 -3.42 -13.77
CA PHE A 197 25.12 -2.28 -13.70
C PHE A 197 24.29 -2.26 -12.41
N ILE A 198 24.09 -1.06 -11.87
CA ILE A 198 23.14 -0.79 -10.78
C ILE A 198 22.13 0.26 -11.24
N GLY A 199 20.85 0.05 -11.00
CA GLY A 199 19.80 0.99 -11.41
C GLY A 199 19.55 2.06 -10.36
N PHE A 200 19.47 3.33 -10.76
CA PHE A 200 19.07 4.45 -9.91
C PHE A 200 17.76 5.07 -10.41
N GLN A 201 16.72 5.03 -9.58
CA GLN A 201 15.49 5.81 -9.77
C GLN A 201 15.58 7.07 -8.91
N LEU A 202 16.00 8.19 -9.51
CA LEU A 202 16.33 9.42 -8.80
C LEU A 202 15.09 10.13 -8.23
N GLY A 203 14.00 10.12 -8.99
CA GLY A 203 12.81 10.88 -8.65
C GLY A 203 11.75 10.09 -7.87
N ALA A 204 10.65 10.80 -7.59
CA ALA A 204 9.46 10.33 -6.91
C ALA A 204 8.32 11.32 -7.20
N SER A 205 7.08 10.90 -7.02
CA SER A 205 5.88 11.73 -7.29
C SER A 205 5.82 13.00 -6.44
N ASP A 206 6.48 13.01 -5.28
CA ASP A 206 6.61 14.18 -4.40
C ASP A 206 8.09 14.42 -4.11
N ASN A 207 8.55 15.67 -4.27
CA ASN A 207 9.89 16.12 -3.92
C ASN A 207 10.29 15.71 -2.49
N LYS A 208 9.34 15.68 -1.55
CA LYS A 208 9.55 15.29 -0.14
C LYS A 208 10.01 13.86 0.03
N ARG A 209 9.67 13.00 -0.93
CA ARG A 209 10.01 11.57 -0.94
C ARG A 209 11.31 11.26 -1.69
N ARG A 210 11.97 12.27 -2.28
CA ARG A 210 13.21 12.08 -3.05
C ARG A 210 14.42 12.08 -2.15
N TRP A 211 15.21 11.01 -2.21
CA TRP A 211 16.57 10.98 -1.68
C TRP A 211 17.42 12.04 -2.41
N PRO A 212 18.32 12.77 -1.71
CA PRO A 212 19.05 13.86 -2.33
C PRO A 212 19.84 13.43 -3.57
N LEU A 213 19.79 14.26 -4.62
CA LEU A 213 20.54 14.01 -5.86
C LEU A 213 22.04 13.83 -5.59
N ASP A 214 22.61 14.67 -4.73
CA ASP A 214 24.03 14.63 -4.37
C ASP A 214 24.42 13.31 -3.70
N TYR A 215 23.48 12.68 -2.99
CA TYR A 215 23.69 11.39 -2.38
C TYR A 215 23.66 10.26 -3.42
N PHE A 216 22.81 10.34 -4.45
CA PHE A 216 22.90 9.44 -5.60
C PHE A 216 24.23 9.57 -6.34
N VAL A 217 24.72 10.80 -6.56
CA VAL A 217 26.01 11.04 -7.22
C VAL A 217 27.15 10.47 -6.38
N GLN A 218 27.19 10.77 -5.07
CA GLN A 218 28.19 10.23 -4.16
C GLN A 218 28.15 8.69 -4.11
N LEU A 219 26.95 8.09 -4.04
CA LEU A 219 26.80 6.64 -4.07
C LEU A 219 27.31 6.04 -5.38
N GLY A 220 26.97 6.65 -6.52
CA GLY A 220 27.45 6.24 -7.84
C GLY A 220 28.97 6.21 -7.91
N ARG A 221 29.62 7.27 -7.43
CA ARG A 221 31.09 7.36 -7.34
C ARG A 221 31.68 6.23 -6.50
N ILE A 222 31.14 6.01 -5.30
CA ILE A 222 31.64 4.96 -4.38
C ILE A 222 31.45 3.56 -5.01
N CYS A 223 30.30 3.30 -5.63
CA CYS A 223 30.01 2.03 -6.29
C CYS A 223 30.95 1.77 -7.47
N TYR A 224 31.22 2.78 -8.30
CA TYR A 224 32.16 2.66 -9.39
C TYR A 224 33.59 2.42 -8.87
N GLN A 225 34.10 3.28 -7.98
CA GLN A 225 35.48 3.18 -7.48
C GLN A 225 35.78 1.91 -6.68
N LYS A 226 34.82 1.39 -5.90
CA LYS A 226 35.06 0.28 -4.97
C LYS A 226 34.57 -1.08 -5.43
N LEU A 227 33.59 -1.12 -6.34
CA LEU A 227 32.96 -2.36 -6.80
C LEU A 227 32.92 -2.48 -8.33
N ASP A 228 33.40 -1.45 -9.04
CA ASP A 228 33.31 -1.37 -10.48
C ASP A 228 31.86 -1.55 -10.95
N TYR A 229 30.91 -0.86 -10.32
CA TYR A 229 29.50 -0.88 -10.73
C TYR A 229 29.11 0.45 -11.36
N VAL A 230 28.56 0.41 -12.57
CA VAL A 230 28.13 1.61 -13.30
C VAL A 230 26.63 1.89 -13.08
N PRO A 231 26.28 3.12 -12.67
CA PRO A 231 24.88 3.52 -12.54
C PRO A 231 24.14 3.62 -13.87
N VAL A 232 22.93 3.07 -13.91
CA VAL A 232 21.94 3.24 -14.98
C VAL A 232 20.78 4.05 -14.42
N LEU A 233 20.63 5.28 -14.88
CA LEU A 233 19.59 6.20 -14.42
C LEU A 233 18.28 5.90 -15.18
N VAL A 234 17.22 5.59 -14.43
CA VAL A 234 15.88 5.31 -14.96
C VAL A 234 14.88 6.32 -14.42
N GLY A 235 13.86 6.63 -15.22
CA GLY A 235 12.84 7.61 -14.88
C GLY A 235 12.01 8.04 -16.07
N SER A 236 10.91 8.74 -15.79
CA SER A 236 9.99 9.22 -16.82
C SER A 236 10.48 10.51 -17.48
N LYS A 237 9.79 10.97 -18.55
CA LYS A 237 10.10 12.24 -19.22
C LYS A 237 10.02 13.45 -18.26
N SER A 238 9.12 13.43 -17.27
CA SER A 238 9.01 14.51 -16.27
C SER A 238 10.23 14.61 -15.33
N GLU A 239 11.14 13.65 -15.38
CA GLU A 239 12.32 13.58 -14.50
C GLU A 239 13.63 13.91 -15.24
N ILE A 240 13.58 14.28 -16.54
CA ILE A 240 14.76 14.58 -17.37
C ILE A 240 15.73 15.55 -16.70
N GLU A 241 15.20 16.59 -16.06
CA GLU A 241 16.01 17.60 -15.36
C GLU A 241 16.81 17.03 -14.18
N LEU A 242 16.31 15.97 -13.51
CA LEU A 242 17.10 15.27 -12.49
C LEU A 242 18.31 14.57 -13.11
N GLY A 243 18.15 14.00 -14.31
CA GLY A 243 19.24 13.39 -15.07
C GLY A 243 20.29 14.40 -15.51
N ASN A 244 19.86 15.57 -16.00
CA ASN A 244 20.77 16.66 -16.39
C ASN A 244 21.60 17.14 -15.20
N ARG A 245 20.97 17.35 -14.05
CA ARG A 245 21.67 17.77 -12.83
C ARG A 245 22.58 16.69 -12.27
N PHE A 246 22.24 15.40 -12.43
CA PHE A 246 23.14 14.30 -12.09
C PHE A 246 24.39 14.35 -12.98
N ALA A 247 24.20 14.53 -14.29
CA ALA A 247 25.27 14.58 -15.27
C ALA A 247 26.27 15.71 -15.00
N GLN A 248 25.80 16.89 -14.55
CA GLN A 248 26.65 18.02 -14.18
C GLN A 248 27.59 17.74 -13.00
N LYS A 249 27.27 16.75 -12.16
CA LYS A 249 28.00 16.45 -10.91
C LYS A 249 28.76 15.12 -10.95
N ALA A 250 28.44 14.26 -11.91
CA ALA A 250 29.03 12.95 -12.04
C ALA A 250 30.37 13.03 -12.79
N ASP A 251 31.43 12.60 -12.13
CA ASP A 251 32.83 12.53 -12.59
C ASP A 251 33.26 11.06 -12.79
N PHE A 252 32.30 10.16 -13.01
CA PHE A 252 32.48 8.71 -13.21
C PHE A 252 31.53 8.23 -14.32
N PRO A 253 31.76 7.05 -14.93
CA PRO A 253 30.87 6.51 -15.97
C PRO A 253 29.46 6.20 -15.45
N TYR A 254 28.45 6.59 -16.22
CA TYR A 254 27.03 6.29 -15.97
C TYR A 254 26.26 6.22 -17.30
N VAL A 255 25.09 5.59 -17.29
CA VAL A 255 24.16 5.58 -18.43
C VAL A 255 22.87 6.29 -18.05
N ASN A 256 22.56 7.41 -18.72
CA ASN A 256 21.31 8.15 -18.47
C ASN A 256 20.21 7.77 -19.46
N LEU A 257 19.21 7.02 -18.98
CA LEU A 257 18.04 6.55 -19.74
C LEU A 257 16.72 7.24 -19.32
N ILE A 258 16.78 8.28 -18.48
CA ILE A 258 15.59 9.02 -18.04
C ILE A 258 14.88 9.62 -19.25
N GLY A 259 13.59 9.32 -19.41
CA GLY A 259 12.77 9.79 -20.53
C GLY A 259 13.10 9.15 -21.89
N LYS A 260 14.04 8.20 -21.95
CA LYS A 260 14.53 7.56 -23.19
C LYS A 260 14.10 6.10 -23.34
N THR A 261 13.20 5.62 -22.49
CA THR A 261 12.77 4.22 -22.41
C THR A 261 11.25 4.12 -22.39
N SER A 262 10.71 3.11 -23.08
CA SER A 262 9.33 2.66 -22.87
C SER A 262 9.22 1.86 -21.56
N LEU A 263 8.01 1.55 -21.12
CA LEU A 263 7.80 0.66 -19.98
C LEU A 263 8.39 -0.74 -20.21
N LYS A 264 8.27 -1.29 -21.42
CA LYS A 264 8.85 -2.59 -21.80
C LYS A 264 10.38 -2.58 -21.75
N ASP A 265 10.99 -1.47 -22.19
CA ASP A 265 12.43 -1.26 -22.08
C ASP A 265 12.87 -1.21 -20.61
N LEU A 266 12.15 -0.46 -19.77
CA LEU A 266 12.41 -0.38 -18.34
C LEU A 266 12.37 -1.78 -17.70
N GLY A 267 11.36 -2.58 -18.02
CA GLY A 267 11.28 -3.97 -17.56
C GLY A 267 12.51 -4.79 -17.95
N SER A 268 13.02 -4.60 -19.18
CA SER A 268 14.22 -5.30 -19.68
C SER A 268 15.48 -4.84 -18.94
N ILE A 269 15.64 -3.54 -18.72
CA ILE A 269 16.76 -2.95 -17.96
C ILE A 269 16.77 -3.46 -16.51
N LEU A 270 15.60 -3.55 -15.87
CA LEU A 270 15.47 -4.07 -14.51
C LEU A 270 15.93 -5.53 -14.41
N LYS A 271 15.82 -6.33 -15.48
CA LYS A 271 16.34 -7.71 -15.51
C LYS A 271 17.87 -7.81 -15.66
N ILE A 272 18.53 -6.74 -16.06
CA ILE A 272 19.98 -6.69 -16.31
C ILE A 272 20.75 -6.18 -15.08
N ILE A 273 20.21 -5.17 -14.39
CA ILE A 273 20.86 -4.56 -13.23
C ILE A 273 20.93 -5.52 -12.03
N LYS A 274 21.99 -5.40 -11.23
CA LYS A 274 22.17 -6.17 -9.98
C LYS A 274 21.21 -5.75 -8.87
N PHE A 275 21.05 -4.44 -8.71
CA PHE A 275 20.21 -3.82 -7.69
C PHE A 275 19.51 -2.61 -8.28
N LEU A 276 18.26 -2.37 -7.89
CA LEU A 276 17.60 -1.09 -8.03
C LEU A 276 17.70 -0.31 -6.71
N ILE A 277 18.33 0.85 -6.72
CA ILE A 277 18.31 1.83 -5.63
C ILE A 277 17.24 2.85 -5.98
N THR A 278 16.21 2.96 -5.13
CA THR A 278 15.00 3.73 -5.48
C THR A 278 14.35 4.37 -4.27
N ASN A 279 13.64 5.47 -4.49
CA ASN A 279 12.61 5.96 -3.58
C ASN A 279 11.35 5.05 -3.64
N ASP A 280 10.36 5.31 -2.79
CA ASP A 280 9.00 4.73 -2.88
C ASP A 280 8.30 5.18 -4.19
N THR A 281 8.40 4.37 -5.24
CA THR A 281 7.88 4.65 -6.60
C THR A 281 7.32 3.38 -7.25
N GLY A 282 6.55 3.52 -8.33
CA GLY A 282 6.08 2.35 -9.07
C GLY A 282 7.21 1.49 -9.67
N THR A 283 8.37 2.09 -10.02
CA THR A 283 9.54 1.35 -10.52
C THR A 283 10.05 0.35 -9.49
N MET A 284 9.94 0.67 -8.19
CA MET A 284 10.25 -0.24 -7.08
C MET A 284 9.39 -1.51 -7.14
N HIS A 285 8.09 -1.35 -7.37
CA HIS A 285 7.14 -2.47 -7.42
C HIS A 285 7.30 -3.30 -8.70
N LEU A 286 7.57 -2.65 -9.84
CA LEU A 286 7.91 -3.34 -11.07
C LEU A 286 9.17 -4.20 -10.89
N ALA A 287 10.23 -3.66 -10.29
CA ALA A 287 11.45 -4.39 -9.96
C ALA A 287 11.16 -5.60 -9.04
N ALA A 288 10.36 -5.39 -8.00
CA ALA A 288 9.94 -6.46 -7.09
C ALA A 288 9.23 -7.61 -7.85
N GLY A 289 8.27 -7.27 -8.72
CA GLY A 289 7.52 -8.27 -9.49
C GLY A 289 8.31 -8.96 -10.61
N LEU A 290 9.42 -8.35 -11.06
CA LEU A 290 10.39 -8.93 -11.98
C LEU A 290 11.53 -9.68 -11.28
N LYS A 291 11.48 -9.75 -9.94
CA LYS A 291 12.48 -10.37 -9.05
C LYS A 291 13.87 -9.72 -9.12
N THR A 292 13.92 -8.43 -9.40
CA THR A 292 15.15 -7.63 -9.30
C THR A 292 15.35 -7.21 -7.85
N ARG A 293 16.56 -7.34 -7.32
CA ARG A 293 16.85 -6.97 -5.93
C ARG A 293 16.67 -5.46 -5.74
N VAL A 294 16.02 -5.07 -4.65
CA VAL A 294 15.68 -3.67 -4.37
C VAL A 294 16.37 -3.21 -3.08
N ILE A 295 16.94 -2.00 -3.13
CA ILE A 295 17.29 -1.20 -1.95
C ILE A 295 16.42 0.06 -1.99
N ALA A 296 15.36 0.05 -1.20
CA ALA A 296 14.33 1.07 -1.19
C ALA A 296 14.52 2.08 -0.05
N ILE A 297 14.39 3.36 -0.38
CA ILE A 297 14.52 4.48 0.54
C ILE A 297 13.13 5.09 0.76
N PHE A 298 12.67 5.03 2.01
CA PHE A 298 11.37 5.54 2.44
C PHE A 298 11.56 6.85 3.20
N LEU A 299 10.90 7.90 2.71
CA LEU A 299 11.01 9.26 3.22
C LEU A 299 9.63 9.90 3.32
N ALA A 300 9.55 10.97 4.11
CA ALA A 300 8.32 11.70 4.38
C ALA A 300 7.19 10.79 4.89
N THR A 301 6.10 10.66 4.14
CA THR A 301 4.91 9.88 4.52
C THR A 301 5.00 8.39 4.17
N ALA A 302 6.04 7.98 3.44
CA ALA A 302 6.20 6.59 2.99
C ALA A 302 6.93 5.74 4.05
N GLN A 303 6.61 4.45 4.11
CA GLN A 303 7.25 3.50 5.03
C GLN A 303 7.23 2.09 4.44
N ALA A 304 8.15 1.24 4.89
CA ALA A 304 8.35 -0.09 4.36
C ALA A 304 7.23 -1.07 4.71
N TRP A 305 6.45 -0.79 5.75
CA TRP A 305 5.40 -1.68 6.24
C TRP A 305 4.15 -1.70 5.32
N ASP A 306 3.72 -0.55 4.81
CA ASP A 306 2.50 -0.42 4.02
C ASP A 306 2.75 -0.45 2.50
N THR A 307 3.87 0.13 2.03
CA THR A 307 4.24 0.19 0.61
C THR A 307 5.59 -0.44 0.29
N GLY A 308 6.12 -1.29 1.16
CA GLY A 308 7.36 -2.01 0.86
C GLY A 308 7.27 -2.93 -0.37
N PRO A 309 8.40 -3.21 -1.05
CA PRO A 309 8.42 -4.11 -2.20
C PRO A 309 7.97 -5.51 -1.78
N TYR A 310 6.93 -6.04 -2.41
CA TYR A 310 6.36 -7.37 -2.14
C TYR A 310 7.22 -8.49 -2.76
N LEU A 311 8.50 -8.53 -2.36
CA LEU A 311 9.54 -9.47 -2.79
C LEU A 311 10.42 -9.76 -1.58
N GLU A 312 10.76 -11.02 -1.30
CA GLU A 312 11.67 -11.35 -0.20
C GLU A 312 13.09 -10.80 -0.41
N ASN A 313 13.80 -10.61 0.70
CA ASN A 313 15.20 -10.21 0.71
C ASN A 313 15.49 -8.83 0.08
N SER A 314 14.49 -7.98 -0.10
CA SER A 314 14.70 -6.58 -0.44
C SER A 314 15.08 -5.79 0.82
N ILE A 315 15.91 -4.76 0.65
CA ILE A 315 16.35 -3.90 1.75
C ILE A 315 15.50 -2.63 1.76
N CYS A 316 14.95 -2.29 2.92
CA CYS A 316 14.16 -1.07 3.12
C CYS A 316 14.83 -0.19 4.17
N LEU A 317 15.08 1.07 3.82
CA LEU A 317 15.76 2.05 4.66
C LEU A 317 14.80 3.19 5.00
N GLU A 318 14.64 3.45 6.29
CA GLU A 318 13.86 4.56 6.84
C GLU A 318 14.73 5.42 7.75
N PRO A 319 14.51 6.74 7.82
CA PRO A 319 15.18 7.56 8.83
C PRO A 319 14.71 7.14 10.22
N ASN A 320 15.64 6.98 11.16
CA ASN A 320 15.33 6.73 12.57
C ASN A 320 14.97 8.05 13.26
N LEU A 321 13.72 8.47 13.09
CA LEU A 321 13.18 9.73 13.61
C LEU A 321 11.77 9.51 14.16
N ASN A 322 11.44 10.17 15.27
CA ASN A 322 10.10 10.13 15.87
C ASN A 322 9.03 10.73 14.95
N CYS A 323 9.41 11.69 14.09
CA CYS A 323 8.51 12.30 13.11
C CYS A 323 8.36 11.51 11.80
N HIS A 324 8.95 10.31 11.70
CA HIS A 324 8.84 9.43 10.53
C HIS A 324 8.10 8.12 10.84
N PRO A 325 7.07 7.77 10.06
CA PRO A 325 6.58 8.49 8.89
C PRO A 325 5.86 9.79 9.27
N CYS A 326 5.85 10.75 8.34
CA CYS A 326 5.21 12.04 8.55
C CYS A 326 3.69 11.88 8.61
N SER A 327 3.05 12.61 9.51
CA SER A 327 1.59 12.74 9.55
C SER A 327 1.10 13.64 8.41
N PHE A 328 -0.07 13.33 7.84
CA PHE A 328 -0.74 14.21 6.89
C PHE A 328 -1.29 15.49 7.53
N LYS A 329 -1.45 15.52 8.86
CA LYS A 329 -2.00 16.66 9.61
C LYS A 329 -1.00 17.81 9.77
N PHE A 330 0.30 17.55 9.67
CA PHE A 330 1.35 18.54 9.98
C PHE A 330 2.26 18.81 8.77
N LYS A 331 2.56 20.09 8.53
CA LYS A 331 3.52 20.51 7.51
C LYS A 331 4.95 20.34 8.03
N CYS A 332 5.82 19.69 7.25
CA CYS A 332 7.23 19.51 7.60
C CYS A 332 8.01 20.82 7.47
N THR A 333 8.87 21.13 8.45
CA THR A 333 9.65 22.38 8.51
C THR A 333 11.13 22.25 8.15
N ASN A 334 11.76 21.07 8.33
CA ASN A 334 13.24 20.95 8.22
C ASN A 334 13.75 19.76 7.37
N TYR A 335 12.89 18.94 6.74
CA TYR A 335 13.25 17.80 5.86
C TYR A 335 14.46 16.94 6.30
N ILE A 336 14.74 16.87 7.60
CA ILE A 336 15.98 16.32 8.15
C ILE A 336 16.12 14.82 7.86
N CYS A 337 14.99 14.14 7.65
CA CYS A 337 14.90 12.76 7.19
C CYS A 337 15.79 12.47 5.98
N ARG A 338 15.88 13.41 5.01
CA ARG A 338 16.66 13.22 3.78
C ARG A 338 18.17 13.12 4.01
N LYS A 339 18.66 13.65 5.14
CA LYS A 339 20.08 13.63 5.52
C LYS A 339 20.46 12.44 6.40
N LYS A 340 19.48 11.66 6.89
CA LYS A 340 19.74 10.57 7.86
C LYS A 340 20.20 9.27 7.20
N ILE A 341 19.76 9.01 5.97
CA ILE A 341 20.18 7.86 5.17
C ILE A 341 21.32 8.34 4.26
N THR A 342 22.57 8.09 4.65
CA THR A 342 23.75 8.52 3.89
C THR A 342 24.15 7.49 2.83
N PRO A 343 24.88 7.91 1.78
CA PRO A 343 25.42 6.99 0.77
C PRO A 343 26.23 5.83 1.36
N ASP A 344 27.01 6.07 2.42
CA ASP A 344 27.79 5.02 3.08
C ASP A 344 26.92 3.91 3.69
N VAL A 345 25.76 4.28 4.26
CA VAL A 345 24.81 3.29 4.78
C VAL A 345 24.25 2.44 3.65
N VAL A 346 23.84 3.07 2.54
CA VAL A 346 23.34 2.34 1.36
C VAL A 346 24.42 1.44 0.77
N PHE A 347 25.66 1.95 0.65
CA PHE A 347 26.80 1.21 0.12
C PHE A 347 27.13 -0.05 0.93
N LYS A 348 26.96 -0.05 2.26
CA LYS A 348 27.15 -1.25 3.09
C LYS A 348 26.24 -2.41 2.63
N PHE A 349 25.00 -2.13 2.25
CA PHE A 349 24.07 -3.13 1.72
C PHE A 349 24.40 -3.55 0.29
N ILE A 350 24.93 -2.65 -0.54
CA ILE A 350 25.39 -3.01 -1.90
C ILE A 350 26.62 -3.95 -1.81
N LYS A 351 27.58 -3.62 -0.93
CA LYS A 351 28.80 -4.41 -0.74
C LYS A 351 28.52 -5.79 -0.13
N LYS A 352 27.61 -5.87 0.85
CA LYS A 352 27.22 -7.12 1.50
C LYS A 352 25.69 -7.18 1.64
N PHE A 353 25.03 -7.66 0.60
CA PHE A 353 23.57 -7.72 0.56
C PHE A 353 22.99 -8.67 1.61
N ASP A 354 23.70 -9.76 1.93
CA ASP A 354 23.27 -10.74 2.92
C ASP A 354 23.57 -10.34 4.38
N ILE A 355 23.85 -9.07 4.65
CA ILE A 355 24.06 -8.58 6.01
C ILE A 355 22.82 -8.82 6.89
N GLU A 356 23.03 -9.46 8.03
CA GLU A 356 21.94 -9.78 8.98
C GLU A 356 21.74 -8.70 10.03
N ASN A 357 22.82 -8.01 10.42
CA ASN A 357 22.79 -6.96 11.42
C ASN A 357 23.73 -5.82 11.06
N ILE A 358 23.30 -4.59 11.35
CA ILE A 358 24.08 -3.38 11.15
C ILE A 358 23.91 -2.44 12.33
N ARG A 359 25.04 -1.91 12.83
CA ARG A 359 25.04 -0.85 13.85
C ARG A 359 25.01 0.51 13.15
N VAL A 360 23.81 1.07 13.00
CA VAL A 360 23.58 2.43 12.48
C VAL A 360 22.44 3.06 13.27
N ASN A 361 22.70 4.20 13.90
CA ASN A 361 21.72 4.86 14.78
C ASN A 361 20.75 5.77 14.01
N SER A 362 21.17 6.30 12.85
CA SER A 362 20.39 7.26 12.07
C SER A 362 19.32 6.64 11.16
N VAL A 363 19.35 5.31 10.97
CA VAL A 363 18.53 4.59 9.99
C VAL A 363 17.90 3.37 10.64
N ARG A 364 16.61 3.17 10.40
CA ARG A 364 15.93 1.88 10.60
C ARG A 364 16.08 1.10 9.31
N ALA A 365 16.74 -0.04 9.37
CA ALA A 365 16.98 -0.90 8.23
C ALA A 365 16.24 -2.21 8.39
N TYR A 366 15.53 -2.61 7.35
CA TYR A 366 14.74 -3.83 7.32
C TYR A 366 15.07 -4.68 6.10
N ARG A 367 14.88 -5.99 6.25
CA ARG A 367 14.79 -6.94 5.15
C ARG A 367 13.35 -7.40 5.00
N THR A 368 12.82 -7.39 3.79
CA THR A 368 11.49 -7.92 3.50
C THR A 368 11.48 -9.45 3.61
N CYS A 369 10.39 -10.00 4.15
CA CYS A 369 10.17 -11.43 4.29
C CYS A 369 8.67 -11.73 4.28
N PHE A 370 8.30 -13.01 4.15
CA PHE A 370 6.93 -13.46 4.41
C PHE A 370 6.87 -14.25 5.71
N LYS A 371 5.86 -13.96 6.54
CA LYS A 371 5.55 -14.74 7.76
C LYS A 371 4.09 -15.14 7.72
N ASN A 372 3.81 -16.44 7.84
CA ASN A 372 2.44 -16.99 7.77
C ASN A 372 1.67 -16.50 6.54
N ASN A 373 2.33 -16.43 5.37
CA ASN A 373 1.76 -15.91 4.12
C ASN A 373 1.39 -14.42 4.11
N PHE A 374 1.92 -13.61 5.03
CA PHE A 374 1.78 -12.15 5.03
C PHE A 374 3.12 -11.48 4.85
N TYR A 375 3.13 -10.35 4.15
CA TYR A 375 4.30 -9.49 4.07
C TYR A 375 4.71 -9.03 5.46
N SER A 376 6.01 -9.09 5.69
CA SER A 376 6.58 -8.71 6.95
C SER A 376 8.01 -8.21 6.76
N LEU A 377 8.55 -7.66 7.84
CA LEU A 377 9.92 -7.16 7.89
C LEU A 377 10.72 -7.91 8.94
N ASN A 378 12.00 -8.15 8.66
CA ASN A 378 13.01 -8.51 9.64
C ASN A 378 13.88 -7.28 9.89
N LYS A 379 14.13 -6.98 11.16
CA LYS A 379 14.98 -5.85 11.56
C LYS A 379 16.45 -6.19 11.29
N LEU A 380 17.18 -5.28 10.66
CA LEU A 380 18.63 -5.35 10.46
C LEU A 380 19.37 -4.33 11.35
N SER A 381 18.76 -3.17 11.64
CA SER A 381 19.36 -2.14 12.49
C SER A 381 19.15 -2.43 13.98
N THR A 382 20.18 -2.29 14.81
CA THR A 382 20.10 -2.62 16.24
C THR A 382 19.26 -1.64 17.07
N THR A 383 19.17 -0.37 16.68
CA THR A 383 18.56 0.71 17.49
C THR A 383 17.07 0.96 17.23
N ASP A 384 16.43 0.17 16.38
CA ASP A 384 15.01 0.37 16.07
C ASP A 384 14.09 -0.28 17.10
N THR A 385 13.49 0.57 17.94
CA THR A 385 12.48 0.21 18.94
C THR A 385 11.07 0.16 18.34
N ARG A 386 10.80 0.89 17.25
CA ARG A 386 9.49 0.94 16.58
C ARG A 386 9.13 -0.42 15.96
N PHE A 387 10.13 -1.18 15.53
CA PHE A 387 9.93 -2.52 14.95
C PHE A 387 9.01 -3.42 15.78
N TYR A 388 9.23 -3.50 17.09
CA TYR A 388 8.46 -4.38 17.98
C TYR A 388 7.00 -3.92 18.10
N PHE A 389 6.78 -2.61 18.19
CA PHE A 389 5.44 -2.05 18.16
C PHE A 389 4.73 -2.37 16.83
N MET A 390 5.39 -2.19 15.69
CA MET A 390 4.79 -2.50 14.38
C MET A 390 4.46 -4.00 14.22
N LYS A 391 5.34 -4.89 14.70
CA LYS A 391 5.08 -6.34 14.73
C LYS A 391 3.89 -6.68 15.61
N PHE A 392 3.82 -6.06 16.78
CA PHE A 392 2.73 -6.27 17.70
C PHE A 392 1.39 -5.80 17.12
N SER A 393 1.35 -4.59 16.58
CA SER A 393 0.17 -4.05 15.89
C SER A 393 -0.23 -4.91 14.69
N GLN A 394 0.74 -5.45 13.93
CA GLN A 394 0.46 -6.35 12.82
C GLN A 394 -0.33 -7.56 13.28
N GLU A 395 0.08 -8.19 14.38
CA GLU A 395 -0.58 -9.41 14.84
C GLU A 395 -1.94 -9.15 15.49
N ILE A 396 -2.11 -8.01 16.18
CA ILE A 396 -3.43 -7.56 16.65
C ILE A 396 -4.38 -7.40 15.46
N TYR A 397 -3.97 -6.68 14.42
CA TYR A 397 -4.84 -6.43 13.26
C TYR A 397 -5.14 -7.70 12.49
N LEU A 398 -4.15 -8.55 12.22
CA LEU A 398 -4.39 -9.83 11.55
C LEU A 398 -5.31 -10.74 12.37
N SER A 399 -5.17 -10.75 13.70
CA SER A 399 -6.05 -11.54 14.57
C SER A 399 -7.50 -11.06 14.50
N PHE A 400 -7.70 -9.74 14.49
CA PHE A 400 -9.03 -9.13 14.35
C PHE A 400 -9.66 -9.42 12.98
N LEU A 401 -8.91 -9.14 11.90
CA LEU A 401 -9.38 -9.25 10.52
C LEU A 401 -9.67 -10.70 10.11
N LEU A 402 -8.88 -11.66 10.61
CA LEU A 402 -9.07 -13.08 10.33
C LEU A 402 -10.01 -13.77 11.32
N ASN A 403 -10.49 -13.05 12.33
CA ASN A 403 -11.25 -13.60 13.46
C ASN A 403 -10.57 -14.85 14.06
N ARG A 404 -9.25 -14.76 14.30
CA ARG A 404 -8.46 -15.86 14.88
C ARG A 404 -7.98 -15.54 16.29
N LYS A 405 -7.64 -16.58 17.05
CA LYS A 405 -6.99 -16.43 18.36
C LYS A 405 -5.66 -15.68 18.20
N LEU A 406 -5.38 -14.74 19.09
CA LEU A 406 -4.12 -14.01 19.14
C LEU A 406 -2.98 -14.99 19.48
N ILE A 407 -2.04 -15.20 18.57
CA ILE A 407 -1.13 -16.37 18.62
C ILE A 407 0.04 -16.16 19.60
N CYS A 408 0.67 -14.98 19.65
CA CYS A 408 1.78 -14.73 20.60
C CYS A 408 2.07 -13.23 20.80
N ILE A 409 2.40 -12.82 22.03
CA ILE A 409 2.84 -11.45 22.42
C ILE A 409 4.24 -11.50 23.07
N GLU A 410 5.07 -12.48 22.72
CA GLU A 410 6.37 -12.61 23.39
C GLU A 410 7.29 -11.42 23.10
N ASN A 411 7.81 -10.84 24.20
CA ASN A 411 8.76 -9.73 24.25
C ASN A 411 8.22 -8.32 23.92
N ILE A 412 7.08 -7.94 24.50
CA ILE A 412 6.83 -6.52 24.78
C ILE A 412 7.78 -6.05 25.91
N LYS A 413 9.06 -5.83 25.58
CA LYS A 413 9.88 -4.80 26.25
C LYS A 413 9.57 -3.46 25.59
N ILE A 414 8.29 -3.10 25.55
CA ILE A 414 7.85 -1.84 24.96
C ILE A 414 7.98 -0.79 26.06
N ASN A 415 8.71 0.30 25.78
CA ASN A 415 8.80 1.48 26.65
C ASN A 415 7.42 2.09 27.01
N TYR A 416 6.35 1.62 26.34
CA TYR A 416 4.96 2.05 26.46
C TYR A 416 4.03 0.97 27.05
N ARG A 417 4.54 -0.11 27.67
CA ARG A 417 3.69 -1.22 28.17
C ARG A 417 2.63 -0.72 29.16
N ASP A 418 3.02 0.13 30.11
CA ASP A 418 2.10 0.66 31.12
C ASP A 418 1.10 1.66 30.53
N GLU A 419 1.56 2.55 29.64
CA GLU A 419 0.68 3.49 28.90
C GLU A 419 -0.37 2.71 28.10
N LEU A 420 0.06 1.68 27.37
CA LEU A 420 -0.81 0.82 26.58
C LEU A 420 -1.81 0.04 27.47
N LYS A 421 -1.35 -0.50 28.61
CA LYS A 421 -2.21 -1.23 29.53
C LYS A 421 -3.30 -0.34 30.13
N ASN A 422 -2.96 0.89 30.49
CA ASN A 422 -3.93 1.86 31.00
C ASN A 422 -4.96 2.25 29.94
N GLU A 423 -4.50 2.53 28.71
CA GLU A 423 -5.41 2.84 27.59
C GLU A 423 -6.38 1.68 27.32
N LEU A 424 -5.88 0.44 27.28
CA LEU A 424 -6.72 -0.74 27.06
C LEU A 424 -7.73 -0.99 28.19
N LYS A 425 -7.36 -0.75 29.45
CA LYS A 425 -8.30 -0.83 30.58
C LYS A 425 -9.45 0.15 30.41
N GLU A 426 -9.15 1.38 30.03
CA GLU A 426 -10.16 2.41 29.77
C GLU A 426 -11.08 1.98 28.63
N ILE A 427 -10.52 1.54 27.49
CA ILE A 427 -11.26 1.07 26.32
C ILE A 427 -12.20 -0.11 26.66
N VAL A 428 -11.68 -1.14 27.32
CA VAL A 428 -12.46 -2.32 27.73
C VAL A 428 -13.60 -1.92 28.65
N SER A 429 -13.35 -0.99 29.58
CA SER A 429 -14.37 -0.48 30.51
C SER A 429 -15.49 0.24 29.76
N TYR A 430 -15.17 1.12 28.80
CA TYR A 430 -16.19 1.83 28.02
C TYR A 430 -16.98 0.90 27.09
N PHE A 431 -16.34 -0.10 26.48
CA PHE A 431 -17.04 -1.12 25.70
C PHE A 431 -17.99 -1.95 26.58
N LEU A 432 -17.57 -2.33 27.79
CA LEU A 432 -18.42 -3.03 28.75
C LEU A 432 -19.64 -2.18 29.14
N ILE A 433 -19.42 -0.92 29.52
CA ILE A 433 -20.52 0.01 29.86
C ILE A 433 -21.46 0.15 28.66
N PHE A 434 -20.94 0.35 27.45
CA PHE A 434 -21.77 0.49 26.25
C PHE A 434 -22.62 -0.76 25.99
N LYS A 435 -22.00 -1.95 26.10
CA LYS A 435 -22.67 -3.25 26.00
C LYS A 435 -23.81 -3.39 27.01
N GLU A 436 -23.58 -3.11 28.29
CA GLU A 436 -24.61 -3.23 29.32
C GLU A 436 -25.81 -2.30 29.07
N TYR A 437 -25.54 -1.07 28.61
CA TYR A 437 -26.62 -0.16 28.24
C TYR A 437 -27.41 -0.61 26.99
N LEU A 438 -26.75 -1.23 26.01
CA LEU A 438 -27.46 -1.85 24.88
C LEU A 438 -28.35 -3.01 25.35
N ASN A 439 -27.86 -3.87 26.25
CA ASN A 439 -28.66 -4.93 26.87
C ASN A 439 -29.89 -4.38 27.61
N MET A 440 -29.76 -3.24 28.29
CA MET A 440 -30.88 -2.58 28.96
C MET A 440 -31.94 -2.02 27.99
N ILE A 441 -31.53 -1.47 26.84
CA ILE A 441 -32.49 -1.04 25.81
C ILE A 441 -33.17 -2.25 25.17
N ARG A 442 -32.42 -3.33 24.94
CA ARG A 442 -32.95 -4.59 24.41
C ARG A 442 -34.08 -5.13 25.28
N SER A 443 -33.97 -5.04 26.60
CA SER A 443 -35.00 -5.49 27.54
C SER A 443 -36.13 -4.47 27.79
N SER A 444 -35.96 -3.19 27.40
CA SER A 444 -36.98 -2.16 27.64
C SER A 444 -36.77 -0.87 26.81
N SER A 445 -37.72 -0.54 25.94
CA SER A 445 -37.66 0.62 25.04
C SER A 445 -38.16 1.91 25.71
N LEU A 446 -37.35 2.52 26.58
CA LEU A 446 -37.63 3.85 27.15
C LEU A 446 -36.77 4.92 26.46
N PHE A 447 -37.38 6.00 25.98
CA PHE A 447 -36.72 7.11 25.28
C PHE A 447 -35.51 7.70 26.07
N PHE A 448 -35.63 7.83 27.39
CA PHE A 448 -34.54 8.33 28.25
C PHE A 448 -33.29 7.43 28.23
N LYS A 449 -33.46 6.12 27.98
CA LYS A 449 -32.35 5.16 27.87
C LYS A 449 -31.57 5.34 26.55
N GLN A 450 -32.24 5.75 25.47
CA GLN A 450 -31.61 6.00 24.17
C GLN A 450 -30.65 7.20 24.21
N GLN A 451 -31.01 8.30 24.89
CA GLN A 451 -30.12 9.46 25.06
C GLN A 451 -28.86 9.10 25.85
N LYS A 452 -28.98 8.27 26.90
CA LYS A 452 -27.83 7.78 27.66
C LYS A 452 -26.91 6.91 26.80
N VAL A 453 -27.46 6.00 25.99
CA VAL A 453 -26.67 5.19 25.05
C VAL A 453 -25.89 6.07 24.08
N TYR A 454 -26.52 7.09 23.51
CA TYR A 454 -25.82 8.02 22.62
C TYR A 454 -24.67 8.78 23.33
N LYS A 455 -24.89 9.22 24.57
CA LYS A 455 -23.82 9.85 25.38
C LYS A 455 -22.65 8.90 25.63
N ILE A 456 -22.92 7.63 25.94
CA ILE A 456 -21.88 6.62 26.17
C ILE A 456 -21.14 6.29 24.88
N TYR A 457 -21.87 6.13 23.77
CA TYR A 457 -21.30 5.96 22.44
C TYR A 457 -20.32 7.07 22.09
N ASN A 458 -20.70 8.34 22.32
CA ASN A 458 -19.82 9.48 22.08
C ASN A 458 -18.59 9.47 23.00
N LYS A 459 -18.76 9.13 24.29
CA LYS A 459 -17.62 8.99 25.21
C LYS A 459 -16.66 7.89 24.78
N LEU A 460 -17.17 6.72 24.39
CA LEU A 460 -16.38 5.63 23.84
C LEU A 460 -15.58 6.13 22.64
N ASN A 461 -16.23 6.77 21.66
CA ASN A 461 -15.54 7.30 20.48
C ASN A 461 -14.47 8.36 20.83
N MET A 462 -14.70 9.20 21.84
CA MET A 462 -13.70 10.16 22.31
C MET A 462 -12.48 9.49 22.93
N VAL A 463 -12.66 8.36 23.65
CA VAL A 463 -11.55 7.57 24.20
C VAL A 463 -10.76 6.94 23.06
N LEU A 464 -11.46 6.34 22.09
CA LEU A 464 -10.85 5.71 20.94
C LEU A 464 -10.07 6.70 20.06
N ASP A 465 -10.60 7.91 19.82
CA ASP A 465 -9.94 8.94 19.00
C ASP A 465 -8.66 9.51 19.65
N LYS A 466 -8.56 9.47 20.99
CA LYS A 466 -7.38 9.92 21.73
C LYS A 466 -6.20 8.94 21.70
N SER A 467 -6.45 7.67 21.36
CA SER A 467 -5.40 6.66 21.39
C SER A 467 -4.30 6.95 20.37
N LYS A 468 -3.07 6.61 20.77
CA LYS A 468 -1.88 6.67 19.91
C LYS A 468 -1.53 5.33 19.24
N PHE A 469 -2.07 4.20 19.72
CA PHE A 469 -1.56 2.87 19.33
C PHE A 469 -2.36 2.19 18.21
N PHE A 470 -3.70 2.14 18.31
CA PHE A 470 -4.52 1.33 17.40
C PHE A 470 -5.60 2.09 16.62
N SER A 471 -5.30 3.33 16.23
CA SER A 471 -6.23 4.20 15.50
C SER A 471 -6.94 3.53 14.31
N PRO A 472 -6.29 2.70 13.46
CA PRO A 472 -6.99 1.94 12.42
C PRO A 472 -8.14 1.07 12.90
N LEU A 473 -7.99 0.33 14.01
CA LEU A 473 -9.09 -0.51 14.55
C LEU A 473 -10.21 0.33 15.17
N TYR A 474 -9.90 1.52 15.69
CA TYR A 474 -10.92 2.42 16.21
C TYR A 474 -11.75 3.08 15.13
N HIS A 475 -11.11 3.46 14.02
CA HIS A 475 -11.85 3.91 12.85
C HIS A 475 -12.67 2.78 12.22
N LEU A 476 -12.17 1.53 12.30
CA LEU A 476 -12.94 0.36 11.92
C LEU A 476 -14.18 0.18 12.81
N TRP A 477 -14.09 0.47 14.12
CA TRP A 477 -15.24 0.50 15.02
C TRP A 477 -16.29 1.50 14.55
N LEU A 478 -15.90 2.74 14.20
CA LEU A 478 -16.83 3.75 13.70
C LEU A 478 -17.57 3.29 12.44
N ILE A 479 -16.85 2.64 11.51
CA ILE A 479 -17.47 2.08 10.30
C ILE A 479 -18.47 0.98 10.66
N HIS A 480 -18.06 0.02 11.49
CA HIS A 480 -18.92 -1.11 11.84
C HIS A 480 -20.13 -0.69 12.68
N SER A 481 -19.96 0.20 13.65
CA SER A 481 -21.05 0.67 14.51
C SER A 481 -22.10 1.43 13.68
N GLN A 482 -21.68 2.26 12.72
CA GLN A 482 -22.57 2.96 11.79
C GLN A 482 -23.33 1.98 10.88
N GLN A 483 -22.63 1.00 10.30
CA GLN A 483 -23.27 -0.01 9.44
C GLN A 483 -24.28 -0.88 10.19
N ASN A 484 -24.06 -1.11 11.49
CA ASN A 484 -24.93 -1.91 12.35
C ASN A 484 -25.92 -1.08 13.19
N SER A 485 -26.02 0.23 12.95
CA SER A 485 -26.82 1.16 13.76
C SER A 485 -28.35 0.99 13.64
N LYS A 486 -28.81 0.29 12.61
CA LYS A 486 -30.26 0.10 12.35
C LYS A 486 -30.93 -0.96 13.21
N GLY A 487 -30.16 -1.80 13.90
CA GLY A 487 -30.69 -2.89 14.72
C GLY A 487 -29.92 -3.02 16.04
N ILE A 488 -30.66 -3.20 17.15
CA ILE A 488 -30.02 -3.33 18.45
C ILE A 488 -29.20 -4.63 18.56
N GLU A 489 -29.68 -5.73 17.99
CA GLU A 489 -28.96 -7.01 17.99
C GLU A 489 -27.67 -6.93 17.19
N SER A 490 -27.69 -6.28 16.01
CA SER A 490 -26.49 -6.10 15.20
C SER A 490 -25.47 -5.20 15.89
N LEU A 491 -25.92 -4.12 16.56
CA LEU A 491 -25.06 -3.23 17.32
C LEU A 491 -24.48 -3.92 18.57
N LEU A 492 -25.27 -4.76 19.24
CA LEU A 492 -24.82 -5.54 20.40
C LEU A 492 -23.78 -6.58 19.97
N SER A 493 -24.03 -7.33 18.89
CA SER A 493 -23.12 -8.33 18.35
C SER A 493 -21.76 -7.74 17.96
N ILE A 494 -21.75 -6.58 17.30
CA ILE A 494 -20.49 -5.92 16.96
C ILE A 494 -19.78 -5.37 18.22
N THR A 495 -20.53 -4.81 19.16
CA THR A 495 -19.98 -4.36 20.46
C THR A 495 -19.32 -5.50 21.21
N ASP A 496 -19.96 -6.68 21.25
CA ASP A 496 -19.45 -7.90 21.86
C ASP A 496 -18.14 -8.36 21.22
N ARG A 497 -18.07 -8.32 19.88
CA ARG A 497 -16.85 -8.66 19.14
C ARG A 497 -15.67 -7.77 19.57
N TYR A 498 -15.86 -6.44 19.61
CA TYR A 498 -14.80 -5.51 20.02
C TYR A 498 -14.45 -5.64 21.50
N PHE A 499 -15.45 -5.75 22.38
CA PHE A 499 -15.24 -5.97 23.82
C PHE A 499 -14.40 -7.23 24.07
N SER A 500 -14.82 -8.37 23.52
CA SER A 500 -14.14 -9.65 23.69
C SER A 500 -12.71 -9.62 23.16
N PHE A 501 -12.52 -8.99 21.99
CA PHE A 501 -11.20 -8.81 21.40
C PHE A 501 -10.28 -7.97 22.29
N TRP A 502 -10.70 -6.77 22.70
CA TRP A 502 -9.88 -5.88 23.51
C TRP A 502 -9.61 -6.44 24.90
N ASN A 503 -10.58 -7.13 25.50
CA ASN A 503 -10.39 -7.82 26.78
C ASN A 503 -9.33 -8.93 26.66
N THR A 504 -9.35 -9.68 25.55
CA THR A 504 -8.32 -10.70 25.25
C THR A 504 -6.94 -10.08 25.07
N VAL A 505 -6.84 -8.94 24.38
CA VAL A 505 -5.58 -8.22 24.21
C VAL A 505 -5.05 -7.71 25.55
N LEU A 506 -5.91 -7.10 26.38
CA LEU A 506 -5.56 -6.59 27.71
C LEU A 506 -5.03 -7.71 28.62
N ASN A 507 -5.67 -8.88 28.64
CA ASN A 507 -5.26 -10.00 29.49
C ASN A 507 -3.90 -10.60 29.12
N LYS A 508 -3.42 -10.34 27.90
CA LYS A 508 -2.12 -10.83 27.43
C LYS A 508 -0.99 -9.79 27.56
N ILE A 509 -1.28 -8.57 28.03
CA ILE A 509 -0.32 -7.47 28.27
C ILE A 509 -0.07 -7.29 29.76
#